data_AF-A0A952TJ18-F1
#
_entry.id   AF-A0A952TJ18-F1
#
_cell.length_a   1.000
_cell.length_b   1.000
_cell.length_c   1.000
_cell.angle_alpha   90.00
_cell.angle_beta   90.00
_cell.angle_gamma   90.00
#
_symmetry.space_group_name_H-M   'P 1'
#
loop_
_entity.id
_entity.type
_entity.pdbx_description
1 polymer ?
#
loop_
_entity_poly.entity_id
_entity_poly.type
_entity_poly.pdbx_seq_one_letter_code
_entity_poly.pdbx_strand_id
1 'polypeptide(L)'
;MLPEMAVGYAVGWIPNIALTALHYEWHRRKMRSERTQRVQRNLRHVGSVWIESETTIKEWVEGREERDLLKYRRGVWLLGIAGLVLSWIGFFFQLMIVFSIHVIAKSRAEQLLFESPIATKDLSAEEVLAELKKLKDNSPEAFR
;
A
#
# COMPACT_ATOMS: atom_id res chain seq x y z
N MET A 1 -9.53 -12.83 -40.14
CA MET A 1 -9.29 -11.46 -39.67
C MET A 1 -10.01 -11.12 -38.37
N LEU A 2 -11.35 -11.13 -38.29
CA LEU A 2 -12.09 -10.86 -37.03
C LEU A 2 -11.77 -11.83 -35.86
N PRO A 3 -11.60 -13.15 -36.06
CA PRO A 3 -11.31 -14.09 -34.97
C PRO A 3 -9.92 -13.89 -34.38
N GLU A 4 -8.92 -13.63 -35.23
CA GLU A 4 -7.52 -13.45 -34.81
C GLU A 4 -7.36 -12.18 -33.97
N MET A 5 -8.06 -11.10 -34.30
CA MET A 5 -8.05 -9.87 -33.49
C MET A 5 -8.73 -10.07 -32.13
N ALA A 6 -9.84 -10.82 -32.07
CA ALA A 6 -10.50 -11.13 -30.82
C ALA A 6 -9.61 -12.00 -29.90
N VAL A 7 -8.92 -12.98 -30.47
CA VAL A 7 -7.94 -13.81 -29.73
C VAL A 7 -6.79 -12.93 -29.24
N GLY A 8 -6.21 -12.08 -30.08
CA GLY A 8 -5.12 -11.18 -29.69
C GLY A 8 -5.51 -10.22 -28.54
N TYR A 9 -6.75 -9.75 -28.54
CA TYR A 9 -7.29 -8.93 -27.45
C TYR A 9 -7.48 -9.75 -26.16
N ALA A 10 -8.04 -10.96 -26.25
CA ALA A 10 -8.25 -11.83 -25.09
C ALA A 10 -6.94 -12.33 -24.47
N VAL A 11 -5.88 -12.54 -25.26
CA VAL A 11 -4.55 -12.87 -24.75
C VAL A 11 -4.02 -11.76 -23.83
N GLY A 12 -4.35 -10.50 -24.12
CA GLY A 12 -4.00 -9.37 -23.26
C GLY A 12 -4.67 -9.39 -21.87
N TRP A 13 -5.70 -10.21 -21.65
CA TRP A 13 -6.31 -10.37 -20.32
C TRP A 13 -5.42 -11.15 -19.35
N ILE A 14 -4.69 -12.14 -19.84
CA ILE A 14 -3.81 -12.99 -19.02
C ILE A 14 -2.79 -12.15 -18.23
N PRO A 15 -1.98 -11.27 -18.86
CA PRO A 15 -1.00 -10.48 -18.13
C PRO A 15 -1.64 -9.45 -17.18
N ASN A 16 -2.83 -8.90 -17.50
CA ASN A 16 -3.58 -8.03 -16.57
C ASN A 16 -4.01 -8.78 -15.30
N ILE A 17 -4.54 -10.00 -15.44
CA ILE A 17 -4.93 -10.83 -14.28
C ILE A 17 -3.70 -11.17 -13.45
N ALA A 18 -2.62 -11.62 -14.11
CA ALA A 18 -1.37 -11.95 -13.45
C ALA A 18 -0.79 -10.76 -12.68
N LEU A 19 -0.78 -9.57 -13.28
CA LEU A 19 -0.28 -8.36 -12.66
C LEU A 19 -1.16 -7.87 -11.51
N THR A 20 -2.49 -8.00 -11.64
CA THR A 20 -3.43 -7.70 -10.54
C THR A 20 -3.19 -8.62 -9.35
N ALA A 21 -3.04 -9.92 -9.60
CA ALA A 21 -2.75 -10.91 -8.57
C ALA A 21 -1.39 -10.64 -7.91
N LEU A 22 -0.37 -10.30 -8.69
CA LEU A 22 0.95 -9.94 -8.19
C LEU A 22 0.89 -8.70 -7.29
N HIS A 23 0.19 -7.65 -7.73
CA HIS A 23 0.00 -6.43 -6.95
C HIS A 23 -0.67 -6.73 -5.59
N TYR A 24 -1.73 -7.53 -5.61
CA TYR A 24 -2.42 -7.95 -4.39
C TYR A 24 -1.50 -8.76 -3.46
N GLU A 25 -0.74 -9.71 -4.00
CA GLU A 25 0.16 -10.54 -3.21
C GLU A 25 1.32 -9.73 -2.60
N TRP A 26 1.88 -8.76 -3.33
CA TRP A 26 2.90 -7.85 -2.78
C TRP A 26 2.36 -7.03 -1.60
N HIS A 27 1.18 -6.44 -1.74
CA HIS A 27 0.56 -5.71 -0.64
C HIS A 27 0.30 -6.63 0.57
N ARG A 28 -0.23 -7.84 0.32
CA ARG A 28 -0.47 -8.84 1.37
C ARG A 28 0.81 -9.22 2.10
N ARG A 29 1.92 -9.41 1.37
CA ARG A 29 3.23 -9.71 1.95
C ARG A 29 3.76 -8.53 2.77
N LYS A 30 3.61 -7.29 2.27
CA LYS A 30 3.96 -6.08 3.02
C LYS A 30 3.21 -6.02 4.36
N MET A 31 1.89 -6.20 4.34
CA MET A 31 1.06 -6.19 5.56
C MET A 31 1.40 -7.29 6.56
N ARG A 32 1.88 -8.44 6.07
CA ARG A 32 2.32 -9.55 6.91
C ARG A 32 3.78 -9.45 7.36
N SER A 33 4.52 -8.46 6.87
CA SER A 33 5.92 -8.30 7.27
C SER A 33 6.02 -7.94 8.75
N GLU A 34 7.05 -8.46 9.42
CA GLU A 34 7.31 -8.15 10.83
C GLU A 34 7.45 -6.64 11.06
N ARG A 35 8.07 -5.93 10.10
CA ARG A 35 8.26 -4.49 10.14
C ARG A 35 6.92 -3.76 10.19
N THR A 36 5.98 -4.10 9.30
CA THR A 36 4.63 -3.50 9.32
C THR A 36 3.86 -3.89 10.57
N GLN A 37 3.90 -5.16 10.99
CA GLN A 37 3.23 -5.59 12.22
C GLN A 37 3.76 -4.86 13.45
N ARG A 38 5.07 -4.63 13.51
CA ARG A 38 5.71 -3.89 14.61
C ARG A 38 5.30 -2.41 14.61
N VAL A 39 5.27 -1.76 13.44
CA VAL A 39 4.74 -0.40 13.31
C VAL A 39 3.30 -0.34 13.84
N GLN A 40 2.42 -1.25 13.41
CA GLN A 40 1.04 -1.27 13.88
C GLN A 40 0.93 -1.51 15.38
N ARG A 41 1.74 -2.42 15.95
CA ARG A 41 1.77 -2.68 17.40
C ARG A 41 2.21 -1.45 18.19
N ASN A 42 3.31 -0.82 17.79
CA ASN A 42 3.85 0.36 18.44
C ASN A 42 2.89 1.54 18.37
N LEU A 43 2.28 1.80 17.21
CA LEU A 43 1.29 2.87 17.07
C LEU A 43 0.02 2.62 17.91
N ARG A 44 -0.39 1.36 18.09
CA ARG A 44 -1.54 1.03 18.95
C ARG A 44 -1.30 1.38 20.43
N HIS A 45 -0.07 1.38 20.92
CA HIS A 45 0.25 1.82 22.28
C HIS A 45 -0.13 3.29 22.55
N VAL A 46 -0.20 4.10 21.49
CA VAL A 46 -0.56 5.52 21.55
C VAL A 46 -1.91 5.81 20.90
N GLY A 47 -2.76 4.78 20.76
CA GLY A 47 -4.10 4.92 20.16
C GLY A 47 -4.06 5.36 18.70
N SER A 48 -3.01 4.99 17.94
CA SER A 48 -2.83 5.34 16.53
C SER A 48 -2.67 4.10 15.66
N VAL A 49 -2.83 4.27 14.35
CA VAL A 49 -2.72 3.21 13.34
C VAL A 49 -2.16 3.79 12.04
N TRP A 50 -1.32 3.02 11.34
CA TRP A 50 -0.86 3.38 10.00
C TRP A 50 -1.90 2.95 8.97
N ILE A 51 -2.32 3.87 8.12
CA ILE A 51 -3.28 3.66 7.04
C ILE A 51 -2.51 3.61 5.73
N GLU A 52 -2.46 2.43 5.11
CA GLU A 52 -1.65 2.19 3.94
C GLU A 52 -2.24 2.87 2.70
N SER A 53 -3.57 2.81 2.53
CA SER A 53 -4.20 3.39 1.32
C SER A 53 -4.05 4.90 1.21
N GLU A 54 -3.73 5.56 2.33
CA GLU A 54 -3.55 7.01 2.42
C GLU A 54 -2.13 7.39 2.81
N THR A 55 -1.26 6.42 3.13
CA THR A 55 0.14 6.65 3.53
C THR A 55 0.27 7.62 4.72
N THR A 56 -0.61 7.49 5.71
CA THR A 56 -0.69 8.42 6.86
C THR A 56 -1.02 7.72 8.18
N ILE A 57 -0.71 8.37 9.29
CA ILE A 57 -1.06 7.91 10.65
C ILE A 57 -2.41 8.51 11.03
N LYS A 58 -3.33 7.67 11.49
CA LYS A 58 -4.63 8.10 12.00
C LYS A 58 -4.87 7.57 13.40
N GLU A 59 -5.87 8.14 14.07
CA GLU A 59 -6.38 7.60 15.32
C GLU A 59 -6.88 6.16 15.12
N TRP A 60 -6.52 5.30 16.06
CA TRP A 60 -6.97 3.93 16.10
C TRP A 60 -8.46 3.90 16.45
N VAL A 61 -9.24 3.33 15.53
CA VAL A 61 -10.65 3.05 15.72
C VAL A 61 -10.86 1.60 15.34
N GLU A 62 -11.69 0.88 16.10
CA GLU A 62 -11.98 -0.51 15.83
C GLU A 62 -12.46 -0.72 14.37
N GLY A 63 -11.91 -1.74 13.72
CA GLY A 63 -12.19 -2.05 12.31
C GLY A 63 -11.66 -1.03 11.29
N ARG A 64 -10.89 0.01 11.67
CA ARG A 64 -10.32 0.97 10.70
C ARG A 64 -9.27 0.30 9.80
N GLU A 65 -8.40 -0.51 10.37
CA GLU A 65 -7.37 -1.26 9.61
C GLU A 65 -8.01 -2.22 8.60
N GLU A 66 -9.03 -2.98 9.02
CA GLU A 66 -9.74 -3.89 8.12
C GLU A 66 -10.45 -3.14 6.99
N ARG A 67 -11.09 -2.00 7.30
CA ARG A 67 -11.69 -1.12 6.28
C ARG A 67 -10.65 -0.57 5.31
N ASP A 68 -9.46 -0.23 5.78
CA ASP A 68 -8.35 0.21 4.92
C ASP A 68 -7.88 -0.90 3.98
N LEU A 69 -7.71 -2.12 4.49
CA LEU A 69 -7.37 -3.30 3.69
C LEU A 69 -8.44 -3.59 2.63
N LEU A 70 -9.72 -3.45 2.98
CA LEU A 70 -10.83 -3.61 2.03
C LEU A 70 -10.83 -2.51 0.97
N LYS A 71 -10.59 -1.25 1.36
CA LYS A 71 -10.48 -0.11 0.44
C LYS A 71 -9.34 -0.32 -0.56
N TYR A 72 -8.17 -0.71 -0.08
CA TYR A 72 -7.02 -1.03 -0.93
C TYR A 72 -7.34 -2.18 -1.89
N ARG A 73 -7.88 -3.30 -1.37
CA ARG A 73 -8.25 -4.46 -2.17
C ARG A 73 -9.23 -4.08 -3.27
N ARG A 74 -10.27 -3.30 -2.95
CA ARG A 74 -11.25 -2.81 -3.92
C ARG A 74 -10.56 -1.96 -5.00
N GLY A 75 -9.62 -1.10 -4.62
CA GLY A 75 -8.82 -0.31 -5.57
C GLY A 75 -8.03 -1.19 -6.55
N VAL A 76 -7.35 -2.23 -6.06
CA VAL A 76 -6.60 -3.18 -6.90
C VAL A 76 -7.52 -3.92 -7.88
N TRP A 77 -8.68 -4.39 -7.43
CA TRP A 77 -9.66 -5.05 -8.31
C TRP A 77 -10.22 -4.11 -9.36
N LEU A 78 -10.59 -2.89 -8.99
CA LEU A 78 -11.09 -1.89 -9.94
C LEU A 78 -10.04 -1.58 -11.00
N LEU A 79 -8.77 -1.43 -10.60
CA LEU A 79 -7.66 -1.24 -11.54
C LEU A 79 -7.51 -2.45 -12.48
N GLY A 80 -7.57 -3.67 -11.94
CA GLY A 80 -7.48 -4.89 -12.75
C GLY A 80 -8.64 -5.02 -13.76
N ILE A 81 -9.88 -4.75 -13.33
CA ILE A 81 -11.06 -4.77 -14.20
C ILE A 81 -10.94 -3.70 -15.31
N ALA A 82 -10.53 -2.49 -14.95
CA ALA A 82 -10.28 -1.43 -15.94
C ALA A 82 -9.17 -1.83 -16.93
N GLY A 83 -8.11 -2.47 -16.44
CA GLY A 83 -7.02 -3.02 -17.28
C GLY A 83 -7.53 -4.07 -18.27
N LEU A 84 -8.40 -4.98 -17.83
CA LEU A 84 -9.01 -5.99 -18.69
C LEU A 84 -9.82 -5.40 -19.86
N VAL A 85 -10.62 -4.37 -19.60
CA VAL A 85 -11.39 -3.65 -20.63
C VAL A 85 -10.50 -3.00 -21.69
N LEU A 86 -9.26 -2.65 -21.31
CA LEU A 86 -8.29 -2.02 -22.21
C LEU A 86 -7.27 -3.03 -22.79
N SER A 87 -7.35 -4.31 -22.41
CA SER A 87 -6.43 -5.38 -22.85
C SER A 87 -4.95 -4.97 -22.72
N TRP A 88 -4.17 -5.00 -23.80
CA TRP A 88 -2.74 -4.66 -23.81
C TRP A 88 -2.44 -3.24 -23.32
N ILE A 89 -3.26 -2.26 -23.71
CA ILE A 89 -3.11 -0.87 -23.24
C ILE A 89 -3.29 -0.83 -21.73
N GLY A 90 -4.32 -1.53 -21.23
CA GLY A 90 -4.59 -1.68 -19.81
C GLY A 90 -3.42 -2.31 -19.05
N PHE A 91 -2.79 -3.34 -19.64
CA PHE A 91 -1.63 -3.99 -19.04
C PHE A 91 -0.46 -3.01 -18.85
N PHE A 92 -0.13 -2.21 -19.88
CA PHE A 92 0.96 -1.23 -19.76
C PHE A 92 0.64 -0.14 -18.71
N PHE A 93 -0.59 0.37 -18.68
CA PHE A 93 -1.00 1.32 -17.63
C PHE A 93 -0.90 0.71 -16.24
N GLN A 94 -1.39 -0.52 -16.08
CA GLN A 94 -1.33 -1.21 -14.80
C GLN A 94 0.12 -1.46 -14.39
N LEU A 95 1.00 -1.82 -15.34
CA LEU A 95 2.42 -2.01 -15.09
C LEU A 95 3.08 -0.72 -14.60
N MET A 96 2.79 0.41 -15.24
CA MET A 96 3.28 1.72 -14.82
C MET A 96 2.79 2.08 -13.42
N ILE A 97 1.51 1.83 -13.10
CA ILE A 97 0.95 2.13 -11.77
C ILE A 97 1.60 1.24 -10.71
N VAL A 98 1.70 -0.07 -10.94
CA VAL A 98 2.30 -1.01 -10.00
C VAL A 98 3.77 -0.66 -9.77
N PHE A 99 4.52 -0.37 -10.84
CA PHE A 99 5.90 0.09 -10.76
C PHE A 99 6.02 1.40 -9.99
N SER A 100 5.16 2.38 -10.28
CA SER A 100 5.13 3.65 -9.57
C SER A 100 4.93 3.44 -8.07
N ILE A 101 3.90 2.69 -7.65
CA ILE A 101 3.59 2.44 -6.24
C ILE A 101 4.74 1.72 -5.52
N HIS A 102 5.36 0.71 -6.13
CA HIS A 102 6.31 -0.16 -5.43
C HIS A 102 7.76 0.34 -5.51
N VAL A 103 8.12 1.07 -6.56
CA VAL A 103 9.51 1.44 -6.86
C VAL A 103 9.75 2.93 -6.64
N ILE A 104 8.80 3.79 -7.02
CA ILE A 104 9.02 5.24 -7.07
C ILE A 104 8.32 5.97 -5.92
N ALA A 105 7.06 5.63 -5.65
CA ALA A 105 6.13 6.43 -4.86
C ALA A 105 6.04 6.00 -3.40
N LYS A 106 7.18 5.66 -2.78
CA LYS A 106 7.20 5.56 -1.31
C LYS A 106 7.06 6.97 -0.74
N SER A 107 6.00 7.21 0.03
CA SER A 107 5.81 8.53 0.63
C SER A 107 6.98 8.82 1.58
N ARG A 108 7.35 10.10 1.71
CA ARG A 108 8.38 10.50 2.69
C ARG A 108 7.97 10.09 4.11
N ALA A 109 6.67 10.16 4.41
CA ALA A 109 6.11 9.73 5.69
C ALA A 109 6.35 8.24 5.94
N GLU A 110 6.09 7.41 4.93
CA GLU A 110 6.33 5.97 4.99
C GLU A 110 7.82 5.67 5.17
N GLN A 111 8.69 6.30 4.39
CA GLN A 111 10.14 6.09 4.50
C GLN A 111 10.62 6.42 5.92
N LEU A 112 10.29 7.62 6.41
CA LEU A 112 10.67 8.09 7.74
C LEU A 112 10.12 7.18 8.84
N LEU A 113 8.83 6.84 8.80
CA LEU A 113 8.20 5.99 9.80
C LEU A 113 8.82 4.59 9.81
N PHE A 114 8.99 3.99 8.64
CA PHE A 114 9.50 2.63 8.55
C PHE A 114 10.99 2.55 8.83
N GLU A 115 11.79 3.58 8.54
CA GLU A 115 13.23 3.63 8.89
C GLU A 115 13.48 3.99 10.36
N SER A 116 12.47 4.52 11.05
CA SER A 116 12.56 4.87 12.47
C SER A 116 12.65 3.65 13.40
N PRO A 117 13.00 3.87 14.68
CA PRO A 117 12.89 2.89 15.76
C PRO A 117 11.52 2.20 15.85
N ILE A 118 10.44 2.89 15.46
CA ILE A 118 9.04 2.38 15.51
C ILE A 118 8.89 1.09 14.69
N ALA A 119 9.69 0.89 13.64
CA ALA A 119 9.59 -0.29 12.80
C ALA A 119 10.64 -1.37 13.12
N THR A 120 11.62 -1.07 13.97
CA THR A 120 12.79 -1.92 14.21
C THR A 120 12.84 -2.50 15.61
N LYS A 121 12.23 -1.85 16.61
CA LYS A 121 12.20 -2.30 18.01
C LYS A 121 10.80 -2.19 18.58
N ASP A 122 10.47 -3.03 19.55
CA ASP A 122 9.24 -2.86 20.33
C ASP A 122 9.47 -1.71 21.31
N LEU A 123 8.59 -0.71 21.29
CA LEU A 123 8.75 0.55 22.04
C LEU A 123 7.61 0.70 23.04
N SER A 124 7.89 1.35 24.17
CA SER A 124 6.87 1.79 25.11
C SER A 124 6.06 2.96 24.54
N ALA A 125 4.87 3.23 25.10
CA ALA A 125 4.01 4.33 24.65
C ALA A 125 4.73 5.70 24.68
N GLU A 126 5.55 5.94 25.69
CA GLU A 126 6.33 7.18 25.84
C GLU A 126 7.39 7.32 24.74
N GLU A 127 8.13 6.25 24.46
CA GLU A 127 9.12 6.22 23.38
C GLU A 127 8.48 6.39 22.00
N VAL A 128 7.30 5.79 21.78
CA VAL A 128 6.54 5.97 20.54
C VAL A 128 6.12 7.43 20.37
N LEU A 129 5.58 8.08 21.40
CA LEU A 129 5.22 9.50 21.33
C LEU A 129 6.45 10.38 21.07
N ALA A 130 7.58 10.11 21.73
CA ALA A 130 8.81 10.86 21.53
C ALA A 130 9.31 10.73 20.08
N GLU A 131 9.31 9.52 19.52
CA GLU A 131 9.77 9.30 18.15
C GLU A 131 8.79 9.88 17.13
N LEU A 132 7.48 9.72 17.31
CA LEU A 132 6.48 10.35 16.44
C LEU A 132 6.59 11.88 16.44
N LYS A 133 6.80 12.48 17.62
CA LYS A 133 7.04 13.92 17.73
C LYS A 133 8.30 14.32 16.96
N LYS A 134 9.40 13.61 17.14
CA LYS A 134 10.65 13.84 16.41
C LYS A 134 10.47 13.74 14.90
N LEU A 135 9.75 12.73 14.41
CA LEU A 135 9.45 12.57 12.98
C LEU A 135 8.62 13.74 12.44
N LYS A 136 7.61 14.18 13.20
CA LYS A 136 6.74 15.31 12.84
C LYS A 136 7.49 16.64 12.86
N ASP A 137 8.36 16.86 13.85
CA ASP A 137 9.14 18.09 13.99
C ASP A 137 10.20 18.19 12.87
N ASN A 138 10.83 17.08 12.50
CA ASN A 138 11.84 17.05 11.43
C ASN A 138 11.24 17.09 10.02
N SER A 139 9.97 16.72 9.84
CA SER A 139 9.32 16.64 8.53
C SER A 139 7.81 16.90 8.62
N PRO A 140 7.39 18.12 9.00
CA PRO A 140 5.97 18.43 9.21
C PRO A 140 5.15 18.26 7.92
N GLU A 141 5.74 18.58 6.77
CA GLU A 141 5.14 18.40 5.44
C GLU A 141 4.81 16.92 5.12
N ALA A 142 5.50 15.96 5.74
CA ALA A 142 5.26 14.54 5.51
C ALA A 142 4.08 13.98 6.31
N PHE A 143 3.71 14.64 7.42
CA PHE A 143 2.66 14.17 8.34
C PHE A 143 1.49 15.18 8.45
N ARG A 144 1.29 16.01 7.41
CA ARG A 144 0.14 16.90 7.27
C ARG A 144 -1.14 16.17 6.86
#